data_AF-A0A809R2W7-F1
#
_entry.id   AF-A0A809R2W7-F1
#
_cell.length_a   1.000
_cell.length_b   1.000
_cell.length_c   1.000
_cell.angle_alpha   90.00
_cell.angle_beta   90.00
_cell.angle_gamma   90.00
#
_symmetry.space_group_name_H-M   'P 1'
#
loop_
_entity.id
_entity.type
_entity.pdbx_description
1 polymer ?
#
loop_
_entity_poly.entity_id
_entity_poly.type
_entity_poly.pdbx_seq_one_letter_code
_entity_poly.pdbx_strand_id
1 'polypeptide(L)'
;MTDSCTAPALAQCRHRQPDRENAMRKAIVILALPLFTAPALADGMKAGLWEIKTLKQVMDGRDMKAQMDAAQAQMQQQMASLPPDQRKQMEAMLRQQGVSAGQGAMRICISPEAARREEPMLDPEGRCKPTKMSRSGSTTRFEFDCTSNGHRSVGKGESTFSGNTIHTRMDMTTMDATGRHTMQTESQMNYLGPDCKGLAPVGAPRR
;
A
#
# COMPACT_ATOMS: atom_id res chain seq x y z
N MET A 1 1.02 -57.57 10.91
CA MET A 1 0.01 -58.60 11.17
C MET A 1 -1.30 -58.07 10.59
N THR A 2 -1.43 -58.12 9.27
CA THR A 2 -2.10 -59.19 8.49
C THR A 2 -3.62 -59.06 8.57
N ASP A 3 -4.16 -58.22 7.68
CA ASP A 3 -5.53 -58.34 7.20
C ASP A 3 -5.66 -59.63 6.40
N SER A 4 -6.65 -60.44 6.77
CA SER A 4 -6.98 -61.72 6.18
C SER A 4 -8.16 -61.52 5.23
N CYS A 5 -8.00 -61.87 3.95
CA CYS A 5 -9.13 -62.20 3.08
C CYS A 5 -8.87 -63.55 2.43
N THR A 6 -9.66 -64.52 2.88
CA THR A 6 -9.81 -65.87 2.38
C THR A 6 -10.39 -65.87 0.96
N ALA A 7 -9.77 -66.63 0.07
CA ALA A 7 -10.16 -66.90 -1.33
C ALA A 7 -11.35 -67.91 -1.39
N PRO A 8 -11.79 -68.47 -2.55
CA PRO A 8 -11.32 -68.28 -3.94
C PRO A 8 -12.45 -68.23 -5.01
N ALA A 9 -12.14 -67.69 -6.19
CA ALA A 9 -12.70 -68.18 -7.44
C ALA A 9 -11.70 -67.97 -8.58
N LEU A 10 -11.32 -69.09 -9.17
CA LEU A 10 -10.29 -69.29 -10.19
C LEU A 10 -10.81 -68.89 -11.57
N ALA A 11 -10.02 -68.11 -12.31
CA ALA A 11 -9.94 -68.21 -13.78
C ALA A 11 -8.56 -67.71 -14.21
N GLN A 12 -7.61 -68.65 -14.22
CA GLN A 12 -6.30 -68.50 -14.82
C GLN A 12 -6.44 -68.65 -16.33
N CYS A 13 -5.89 -67.72 -17.11
CA CYS A 13 -5.34 -68.06 -18.42
C CYS A 13 -3.97 -67.39 -18.54
N ARG A 14 -2.95 -68.24 -18.51
CA ARG A 14 -1.52 -67.95 -18.50
C ARG A 14 -1.04 -68.00 -19.95
N HIS A 15 -0.56 -66.90 -20.51
CA HIS A 15 0.24 -66.95 -21.74
C HIS A 15 1.57 -66.19 -21.58
N ARG A 16 2.57 -67.00 -21.19
CA ARG A 16 3.93 -67.09 -21.73
C ARG A 16 4.46 -65.86 -22.49
N GLN A 17 5.39 -65.17 -21.86
CA GLN A 17 6.29 -64.19 -22.44
C GLN A 17 7.37 -64.87 -23.30
N PRO A 18 7.73 -64.33 -24.47
CA PRO A 18 9.05 -64.51 -25.03
C PRO A 18 9.82 -63.18 -25.10
N ASP A 19 11.04 -63.20 -24.58
CA ASP A 19 12.06 -62.18 -24.71
C ASP A 19 12.51 -61.94 -26.17
N ARG A 20 13.10 -60.75 -26.38
CA ARG A 20 13.89 -60.25 -27.52
C ARG A 20 13.12 -59.46 -28.58
N GLU A 21 13.28 -58.13 -28.53
CA GLU A 21 14.01 -57.36 -29.55
C GLU A 21 14.04 -55.87 -29.19
N ASN A 22 15.24 -55.28 -29.25
CA ASN A 22 15.47 -53.85 -29.11
C ASN A 22 14.76 -53.09 -30.24
N ALA A 23 13.71 -52.34 -29.92
CA ALA A 23 13.18 -51.30 -30.80
C ALA A 23 12.79 -50.08 -29.99
N MET A 24 13.69 -49.10 -30.03
CA MET A 24 13.57 -47.73 -29.53
C MET A 24 12.22 -47.10 -29.91
N ARG A 25 11.31 -46.95 -28.93
CA ARG A 25 10.13 -46.08 -29.04
C ARG A 25 10.01 -45.19 -27.82
N LYS A 26 10.55 -43.97 -28.01
CA LYS A 26 10.30 -42.70 -27.31
C LYS A 26 9.20 -42.77 -26.24
N ALA A 27 9.60 -42.98 -24.99
CA ALA A 27 8.74 -42.74 -23.83
C ALA A 27 8.81 -41.25 -23.48
N ILE A 28 7.70 -40.56 -23.70
CA ILE A 28 7.50 -39.16 -23.32
C ILE A 28 7.51 -39.10 -21.78
N VAL A 29 8.57 -38.51 -21.22
CA VAL A 29 8.63 -38.15 -19.81
C VAL A 29 7.72 -36.94 -19.62
N ILE A 30 6.56 -37.14 -18.97
CA ILE A 30 5.69 -36.05 -18.55
C ILE A 30 6.41 -35.33 -17.40
N LEU A 31 7.06 -34.21 -17.75
CA LEU A 31 7.66 -33.28 -16.81
C LEU A 31 6.52 -32.55 -16.08
N ALA A 32 6.20 -32.96 -14.86
CA ALA A 32 5.30 -32.20 -13.99
C ALA A 32 6.00 -30.89 -13.59
N LEU A 33 5.74 -29.81 -14.34
CA LEU A 33 6.11 -28.47 -13.91
C LEU A 33 5.35 -28.14 -12.62
N PRO A 34 6.02 -27.73 -11.53
CA PRO A 34 5.33 -27.06 -10.45
C PRO A 34 4.77 -25.76 -11.03
N LEU A 35 3.44 -25.67 -11.13
CA LEU A 35 2.75 -24.41 -11.29
C LEU A 35 3.18 -23.53 -10.10
N PHE A 36 4.16 -22.66 -10.34
CA PHE A 36 4.31 -21.45 -9.54
C PHE A 36 2.98 -20.71 -9.68
N THR A 37 2.11 -20.88 -8.69
CA THR A 37 1.05 -19.92 -8.43
C THR A 37 1.78 -18.61 -8.12
N ALA A 38 1.98 -17.78 -9.14
CA ALA A 38 2.31 -16.39 -8.93
C ALA A 38 1.25 -15.86 -7.95
N PRO A 39 1.64 -15.20 -6.84
CA PRO A 39 0.65 -14.48 -6.05
C PRO A 39 -0.03 -13.54 -7.04
N ALA A 40 -1.36 -13.63 -7.13
CA ALA A 40 -2.14 -12.63 -7.83
C ALA A 40 -1.59 -11.27 -7.41
N LEU A 41 -1.19 -10.44 -8.38
CA LEU A 41 -0.80 -9.07 -8.11
C LEU A 41 -2.01 -8.43 -7.45
N ALA A 42 -2.01 -8.41 -6.12
CA ALA A 42 -2.96 -7.62 -5.40
C ALA A 42 -2.65 -6.19 -5.80
N ASP A 43 -3.53 -5.59 -6.61
CA ASP A 43 -3.57 -4.15 -6.94
C ASP A 43 -3.94 -3.33 -5.69
N GLY A 44 -3.37 -3.71 -4.55
CA GLY A 44 -3.60 -3.15 -3.23
C GLY A 44 -2.39 -2.36 -2.75
N MET A 45 -2.58 -1.69 -1.62
CA MET A 45 -1.53 -0.94 -0.97
C MET A 45 -0.41 -1.88 -0.50
N LYS A 46 0.85 -1.53 -0.81
CA LYS A 46 2.03 -2.27 -0.36
C LYS A 46 2.52 -1.75 0.98
N ALA A 47 2.99 -2.67 1.83
CA ALA A 47 3.73 -2.32 3.04
C ALA A 47 5.11 -1.77 2.66
N GLY A 48 5.59 -0.75 3.38
CA GLY A 48 6.90 -0.13 3.14
C GLY A 48 6.82 1.38 2.93
N LEU A 49 7.87 1.93 2.32
CA LEU A 49 8.07 3.35 2.12
C LEU A 49 7.27 3.87 0.92
N TRP A 50 6.52 4.94 1.16
CA TRP A 50 5.78 5.69 0.15
C TRP A 50 6.17 7.16 0.19
N GLU A 51 6.20 7.80 -0.97
CA GLU A 51 6.37 9.24 -1.13
C GLU A 51 5.06 9.88 -1.55
N ILE A 52 4.61 10.88 -0.79
CA ILE A 52 3.39 11.63 -0.98
C ILE A 52 3.72 12.94 -1.69
N LYS A 53 3.02 13.20 -2.78
CA LYS A 53 2.99 14.46 -3.49
C LYS A 53 1.58 15.01 -3.43
N THR A 54 1.40 16.14 -2.76
CA THR A 54 0.16 16.91 -2.88
C THR A 54 0.14 17.51 -4.28
N LEU A 55 -0.93 17.31 -5.04
CA LEU A 55 -1.11 17.87 -6.38
C LEU A 55 -1.97 19.12 -6.34
N LYS A 56 -3.01 19.10 -5.50
CA LYS A 56 -3.93 20.22 -5.28
C LYS A 56 -4.34 20.23 -3.81
N GLN A 57 -4.39 21.41 -3.22
CA GLN A 57 -4.99 21.61 -1.91
C GLN A 57 -5.63 22.98 -1.86
N VAL A 58 -6.96 23.01 -1.84
CA VAL A 58 -7.74 24.25 -1.76
C VAL A 58 -8.50 24.23 -0.45
N MET A 59 -8.36 25.28 0.35
CA MET A 59 -9.06 25.47 1.62
C MET A 59 -9.81 26.79 1.59
N ASP A 60 -11.13 26.75 1.76
CA ASP A 60 -12.02 27.91 1.70
C ASP A 60 -11.80 28.79 0.45
N GLY A 61 -11.65 28.12 -0.70
CA GLY A 61 -11.40 28.78 -1.99
C GLY A 61 -9.96 29.28 -2.18
N ARG A 62 -9.08 29.16 -1.18
CA ARG A 62 -7.67 29.56 -1.29
C ARG A 62 -6.79 28.38 -1.66
N ASP A 63 -5.92 28.57 -2.65
CA ASP A 63 -4.91 27.58 -3.01
C ASP A 63 -3.82 27.54 -1.93
N MET A 64 -3.83 26.46 -1.16
CA MET A 64 -2.85 26.20 -0.10
C MET A 64 -1.61 25.50 -0.66
N LYS A 65 -1.70 24.82 -1.80
CA LYS A 65 -0.56 24.15 -2.42
C LYS A 65 0.50 25.16 -2.83
N ALA A 66 0.10 26.25 -3.48
CA ALA A 66 1.01 27.32 -3.87
C ALA A 66 1.74 27.93 -2.65
N GLN A 67 1.04 28.10 -1.52
CA GLN A 67 1.63 28.60 -0.28
C GLN A 67 2.63 27.61 0.32
N MET A 68 2.29 26.32 0.34
CA MET A 68 3.19 25.26 0.82
C MET A 68 4.45 25.14 -0.06
N ASP A 69 4.32 25.28 -1.37
CA ASP A 69 5.45 25.26 -2.30
C ASP A 69 6.39 26.44 -2.06
N ALA A 70 5.83 27.64 -1.85
CA ALA A 70 6.62 28.82 -1.53
C ALA A 70 7.37 28.65 -0.19
N ALA A 71 6.69 28.15 0.84
CA ALA A 71 7.31 27.87 2.14
C ALA A 71 8.42 26.81 2.02
N GLN A 72 8.21 25.79 1.21
CA GLN A 72 9.20 24.76 0.94
C GLN A 72 10.42 25.29 0.18
N ALA A 73 10.22 26.16 -0.82
CA ALA A 73 11.31 26.81 -1.52
C ALA A 73 12.15 27.69 -0.59
N GLN A 74 11.50 28.44 0.30
CA GLN A 74 12.19 29.23 1.33
C GLN A 74 12.99 28.33 2.29
N MET A 75 12.40 27.22 2.73
CA MET A 75 13.11 26.24 3.56
C MET A 75 14.33 25.68 2.83
N GLN A 76 14.21 25.31 1.55
CA GLN A 76 15.34 24.81 0.75
C GLN A 76 16.46 25.84 0.63
N GLN A 77 16.13 27.12 0.44
CA GLN A 77 17.12 28.21 0.41
C GLN A 77 17.84 28.35 1.76
N GLN A 78 17.11 28.26 2.87
CA GLN A 78 17.71 28.28 4.21
C GLN A 78 18.60 27.05 4.45
N MET A 79 18.18 25.86 4.04
CA MET A 79 19.02 24.65 4.12
C MET A 79 20.33 24.82 3.32
N ALA A 80 20.25 25.45 2.16
CA ALA A 80 21.39 25.68 1.27
C ALA A 80 22.37 26.74 1.81
N SER A 81 21.92 27.67 2.65
CA SER A 81 22.80 28.67 3.28
C SER A 81 23.52 28.14 4.52
N LEU A 82 23.11 27.00 5.07
CA LEU A 82 23.73 26.43 6.26
C LEU A 82 25.07 25.74 5.98
N PRO A 83 26.00 25.76 6.96
CA PRO A 83 27.21 24.95 6.93
C PRO A 83 26.91 23.46 6.75
N PRO A 84 27.81 22.67 6.11
CA PRO A 84 27.56 21.27 5.78
C PRO A 84 27.17 20.39 6.98
N ASP A 85 27.79 20.59 8.14
CA ASP A 85 27.50 19.78 9.33
C ASP A 85 26.14 20.12 9.93
N GLN A 86 25.78 21.40 10.00
CA GLN A 86 24.45 21.84 10.45
C GLN A 86 23.36 21.39 9.46
N ARG A 87 23.63 21.47 8.16
CA ARG A 87 22.73 20.95 7.12
C ARG A 87 22.47 19.46 7.33
N LYS A 88 23.51 18.64 7.48
CA LYS A 88 23.37 17.18 7.71
C LYS A 88 22.55 16.87 8.96
N GLN A 89 22.78 17.59 10.05
CA GLN A 89 22.01 17.42 11.30
C GLN A 89 20.53 17.75 11.08
N MET A 90 20.23 18.86 10.41
CA MET A 90 18.85 19.23 10.12
C MET A 90 18.19 18.29 9.11
N GLU A 91 18.88 17.87 8.05
CA GLU A 91 18.38 16.86 7.11
C GLU A 91 18.08 15.53 7.81
N ALA A 92 18.87 15.15 8.82
CA ALA A 92 18.60 13.97 9.62
C ALA A 92 17.34 14.11 10.47
N MET A 93 17.13 15.29 11.08
CA MET A 93 15.91 15.59 11.82
C MET A 93 14.68 15.61 10.92
N LEU A 94 14.76 16.26 9.76
CA LEU A 94 13.67 16.30 8.77
C LEU A 94 13.32 14.91 8.27
N ARG A 95 14.33 14.09 7.98
CA ARG A 95 14.13 12.70 7.56
C ARG A 95 13.43 11.87 8.63
N GLN A 96 13.74 12.09 9.92
CA GLN A 96 13.02 11.42 11.02
C GLN A 96 11.54 11.83 11.09
N GLN A 97 11.21 13.04 10.63
CA GLN A 97 9.84 13.54 10.52
C GLN A 97 9.14 13.16 9.21
N GLY A 98 9.78 12.33 8.36
CA GLY A 98 9.22 11.95 7.06
C GLY A 98 9.45 12.98 5.96
N VAL A 99 10.14 14.09 6.21
CA VAL A 99 10.44 15.08 5.17
C VAL A 99 11.75 14.73 4.48
N SER A 100 11.71 14.47 3.17
CA SER A 100 12.94 14.22 2.41
C SER A 100 13.60 15.54 2.01
N ALA A 101 14.87 15.70 2.39
CA ALA A 101 15.69 16.82 1.95
C ALA A 101 15.93 16.75 0.44
N GLY A 102 15.74 17.88 -0.25
CA GLY A 102 16.06 18.06 -1.68
C GLY A 102 14.88 18.08 -2.64
N GLN A 103 13.74 17.49 -2.29
CA GLN A 103 12.51 17.58 -3.09
C GLN A 103 11.29 18.00 -2.27
N GLY A 104 11.43 18.08 -0.95
CA GLY A 104 10.34 18.42 -0.04
C GLY A 104 9.13 17.49 -0.15
N ALA A 105 9.35 16.31 -0.71
CA ALA A 105 8.36 15.26 -0.75
C ALA A 105 8.27 14.62 0.65
N MET A 106 7.05 14.50 1.14
CA MET A 106 6.75 13.85 2.41
C MET A 106 6.75 12.34 2.19
N ARG A 107 7.34 11.59 3.10
CA ARG A 107 7.44 10.13 3.05
C ARG A 107 6.79 9.53 4.27
N ILE A 108 6.07 8.44 4.06
CA ILE A 108 5.45 7.65 5.11
C ILE A 108 5.83 6.19 4.96
N CYS A 109 5.97 5.50 6.09
CA CYS A 109 6.16 4.05 6.13
C CYS A 109 4.83 3.40 6.47
N ILE A 110 4.27 2.59 5.57
CA ILE A 110 3.00 1.91 5.78
C ILE A 110 3.28 0.53 6.38
N SER A 111 2.65 0.22 7.53
CA SER A 111 2.79 -1.09 8.16
C SER A 111 2.14 -2.20 7.33
N PRO A 112 2.58 -3.46 7.47
CA PRO A 112 1.91 -4.60 6.85
C PRO A 112 0.44 -4.73 7.22
N GLU A 113 0.07 -4.38 8.45
CA GLU A 113 -1.30 -4.40 8.93
C GLU A 113 -2.13 -3.32 8.26
N ALA A 114 -1.59 -2.11 8.11
CA ALA A 114 -2.25 -1.02 7.40
C ALA A 114 -2.44 -1.35 5.91
N ALA A 115 -1.40 -1.86 5.26
CA ALA A 115 -1.45 -2.31 3.88
C ALA A 115 -2.54 -3.39 3.66
N ARG A 116 -2.69 -4.33 4.60
CA ARG A 116 -3.71 -5.39 4.57
C ARG A 116 -5.14 -4.92 4.80
N ARG A 117 -5.34 -3.82 5.53
CA ARG A 117 -6.69 -3.28 5.75
C ARG A 117 -7.28 -2.68 4.47
N GLU A 118 -6.42 -2.20 3.55
CA GLU A 118 -6.83 -1.52 2.32
C GLU A 118 -7.81 -0.35 2.55
N GLU A 119 -7.81 0.20 3.77
CA GLU A 119 -8.64 1.33 4.17
C GLU A 119 -7.86 2.64 3.93
N PRO A 120 -8.56 3.73 3.52
CA PRO A 120 -7.93 5.04 3.44
C PRO A 120 -7.44 5.49 4.82
N MET A 121 -6.25 6.09 4.85
CA MET A 121 -5.72 6.73 6.05
C MET A 121 -6.36 8.12 6.21
N LEU A 122 -7.45 8.18 6.97
CA LEU A 122 -8.22 9.41 7.17
C LEU A 122 -7.69 10.27 8.33
N ASP A 123 -7.10 9.65 9.34
CA ASP A 123 -6.43 10.32 10.44
C ASP A 123 -5.11 9.62 10.80
N PRO A 124 -4.13 10.36 11.36
CA PRO A 124 -2.86 9.76 11.78
C PRO A 124 -3.02 8.71 12.89
N GLU A 125 -4.05 8.84 13.72
CA GLU A 125 -4.30 7.91 14.83
C GLU A 125 -5.11 6.67 14.45
N GLY A 126 -5.65 6.60 13.23
CA GLY A 126 -6.51 5.51 12.76
C GLY A 126 -7.84 5.38 13.52
N ARG A 127 -8.29 6.44 14.20
CA ARG A 127 -9.57 6.49 14.92
C ARG A 127 -10.74 6.80 13.98
N CYS A 128 -10.46 7.46 12.86
CA CYS A 128 -11.42 7.81 11.84
C CYS A 128 -11.54 6.67 10.84
N LYS A 129 -12.61 5.88 10.96
CA LYS A 129 -12.93 4.83 9.98
C LYS A 129 -13.88 5.37 8.91
N PRO A 130 -13.77 4.92 7.67
CA PRO A 130 -14.76 5.24 6.65
C PRO A 130 -16.13 4.69 7.06
N THR A 131 -17.17 5.52 6.95
CA THR A 131 -18.56 5.13 7.23
C THR A 131 -19.15 4.34 6.07
N LYS A 132 -18.70 4.63 4.85
CA LYS A 132 -18.98 3.82 3.66
C LYS A 132 -17.70 3.65 2.86
N MET A 133 -17.53 2.46 2.32
CA MET A 133 -16.44 2.14 1.41
C MET A 133 -16.92 1.16 0.36
N SER A 134 -16.58 1.41 -0.90
CA SER A 134 -16.82 0.48 -1.99
C SER A 134 -15.58 0.41 -2.88
N ARG A 135 -15.26 -0.80 -3.32
CA ARG A 135 -14.15 -1.06 -4.23
C ARG A 135 -14.69 -1.62 -5.53
N SER A 136 -14.26 -1.04 -6.64
CA SER A 136 -14.61 -1.46 -7.99
C SER A 136 -13.34 -1.44 -8.84
N GLY A 137 -12.79 -2.63 -9.12
CA GLY A 137 -11.50 -2.76 -9.79
C GLY A 137 -10.36 -2.10 -9.01
N SER A 138 -9.65 -1.19 -9.67
CA SER A 138 -8.55 -0.41 -9.09
C SER A 138 -9.02 0.85 -8.34
N THR A 139 -10.33 1.14 -8.29
CA THR A 139 -10.85 2.35 -7.66
C THR A 139 -11.57 2.02 -6.36
N THR A 140 -11.18 2.70 -5.28
CA THR A 140 -11.84 2.64 -3.98
C THR A 140 -12.49 3.99 -3.68
N ARG A 141 -13.81 4.00 -3.45
CA ARG A 141 -14.56 5.18 -3.02
C ARG A 141 -14.89 5.05 -1.55
N PHE A 142 -14.79 6.15 -0.83
CA PHE A 142 -15.05 6.18 0.59
C PHE A 142 -15.77 7.46 1.01
N GLU A 143 -16.58 7.34 2.05
CA GLU A 143 -17.19 8.44 2.80
C GLU A 143 -16.77 8.30 4.27
N PHE A 144 -16.65 9.42 4.97
CA PHE A 144 -16.33 9.43 6.39
C PHE A 144 -17.03 10.58 7.11
N ASP A 145 -17.30 10.37 8.39
CA ASP A 145 -17.83 11.35 9.31
C ASP A 145 -17.17 11.09 10.66
N CYS A 146 -16.18 11.91 10.97
CA CYS A 146 -15.31 11.72 12.11
C CYS A 146 -15.41 12.91 13.03
N THR A 147 -15.63 12.65 14.32
CA THR A 147 -15.63 13.68 15.36
C THR A 147 -14.54 13.36 16.37
N SER A 148 -13.61 14.30 16.57
CA SER A 148 -12.50 14.16 17.51
C SER A 148 -12.22 15.51 18.17
N ASN A 149 -12.16 15.54 19.51
CA ASN A 149 -11.83 16.72 20.30
C ASN A 149 -12.66 17.99 19.95
N GLY A 150 -13.95 17.83 19.65
CA GLY A 150 -14.83 18.94 19.26
C GLY A 150 -14.71 19.39 17.79
N HIS A 151 -13.80 18.78 17.03
CA HIS A 151 -13.69 18.97 15.59
C HIS A 151 -14.44 17.86 14.86
N ARG A 152 -15.33 18.23 13.93
CA ARG A 152 -16.02 17.27 13.06
C ARG A 152 -15.53 17.41 11.64
N SER A 153 -15.09 16.33 11.03
CA SER A 153 -14.67 16.26 9.63
C SER A 153 -15.56 15.27 8.90
N VAL A 154 -16.26 15.75 7.88
CA VAL A 154 -17.12 14.95 7.01
C VAL A 154 -16.61 15.07 5.59
N GLY A 155 -16.44 13.97 4.90
CA GLY A 155 -15.94 14.01 3.55
C GLY A 155 -16.18 12.76 2.75
N LYS A 156 -15.80 12.84 1.49
CA LYS A 156 -15.78 11.74 0.55
C LYS A 156 -14.52 11.79 -0.27
N GLY A 157 -14.05 10.63 -0.69
CA GLY A 157 -12.90 10.55 -1.55
C GLY A 157 -12.92 9.32 -2.43
N GLU A 158 -11.97 9.33 -3.36
CA GLU A 158 -11.72 8.25 -4.28
C GLU A 158 -10.21 8.05 -4.37
N SER A 159 -9.77 6.80 -4.25
CA SER A 159 -8.38 6.40 -4.48
C SER A 159 -8.32 5.42 -5.65
N THR A 160 -7.48 5.71 -6.63
CA THR A 160 -7.22 4.85 -7.78
C THR A 160 -5.82 4.28 -7.69
N PHE A 161 -5.73 2.95 -7.70
CA PHE A 161 -4.51 2.17 -7.58
C PHE A 161 -3.96 1.83 -8.97
N SER A 162 -2.69 2.13 -9.18
CA SER A 162 -1.98 1.87 -10.45
C SER A 162 -0.59 1.31 -10.14
N GLY A 163 -0.52 0.02 -9.83
CA GLY A 163 0.73 -0.68 -9.53
C GLY A 163 1.45 -0.13 -8.29
N ASN A 164 2.43 0.75 -8.51
CA ASN A 164 3.21 1.40 -7.46
C ASN A 164 2.76 2.84 -7.17
N THR A 165 1.67 3.28 -7.77
CA THR A 165 1.13 4.63 -7.62
C THR A 165 -0.30 4.58 -7.10
N ILE A 166 -0.66 5.49 -6.20
CA ILE A 166 -2.03 5.69 -5.73
C ILE A 166 -2.37 7.16 -5.94
N HIS A 167 -3.44 7.43 -6.67
CA HIS A 167 -3.98 8.78 -6.81
C HIS A 167 -5.22 8.90 -5.94
N THR A 168 -5.25 9.90 -5.07
CA THR A 168 -6.38 10.14 -4.17
C THR A 168 -6.94 11.54 -4.42
N ARG A 169 -8.26 11.62 -4.61
CA ARG A 169 -9.02 12.86 -4.60
C ARG A 169 -9.98 12.83 -3.42
N MET A 170 -10.08 13.93 -2.70
CA MET A 170 -10.93 14.03 -1.52
C MET A 170 -11.53 15.42 -1.38
N ASP A 171 -12.82 15.46 -1.12
CA ASP A 171 -13.55 16.66 -0.73
C ASP A 171 -14.03 16.46 0.71
N MET A 172 -13.70 17.40 1.60
CA MET A 172 -14.16 17.35 2.97
C MET A 172 -14.59 18.72 3.50
N THR A 173 -15.43 18.69 4.51
CA THR A 173 -15.82 19.81 5.33
C THR A 173 -15.36 19.52 6.76
N THR A 174 -14.62 20.45 7.35
CA THR A 174 -14.27 20.41 8.77
C THR A 174 -15.04 21.50 9.50
N MET A 175 -15.51 21.20 10.70
CA MET A 175 -16.11 22.14 11.64
C MET A 175 -15.22 22.20 12.87
N ASP A 176 -14.82 23.41 13.24
CA ASP A 176 -14.06 23.71 14.45
C ASP A 176 -14.60 24.97 15.15
N ALA A 177 -13.88 25.45 16.17
CA ALA A 177 -14.28 26.63 16.94
C ALA A 177 -14.33 27.93 16.11
N THR A 178 -13.61 28.00 14.99
CA THR A 178 -13.56 29.16 14.10
C THR A 178 -14.60 29.11 12.99
N GLY A 179 -15.19 27.94 12.75
CA GLY A 179 -16.37 27.78 11.91
C GLY A 179 -16.28 26.56 11.00
N ARG A 180 -16.90 26.69 9.83
CA ARG A 180 -16.96 25.65 8.81
C ARG A 180 -15.91 25.93 7.74
N HIS A 181 -15.03 24.97 7.52
CA HIS A 181 -13.98 25.00 6.51
C HIS A 181 -14.24 23.93 5.45
N THR A 182 -14.03 24.28 4.18
CA THR A 182 -14.15 23.35 3.05
C THR A 182 -12.77 23.09 2.47
N MET A 183 -12.45 21.83 2.19
CA MET A 183 -11.15 21.43 1.68
C MET A 183 -11.28 20.46 0.51
N GLN A 184 -10.59 20.77 -0.58
CA GLN A 184 -10.40 19.87 -1.71
C GLN A 184 -8.93 19.50 -1.78
N THR A 185 -8.64 18.20 -1.79
CA THR A 185 -7.26 17.69 -1.86
C THR A 185 -7.15 16.68 -2.98
N GLU A 186 -6.08 16.80 -3.76
CA GLU A 186 -5.61 15.76 -4.67
C GLU A 186 -4.17 15.43 -4.31
N SER A 187 -3.86 14.15 -4.17
CA SER A 187 -2.52 13.67 -3.86
C SER A 187 -2.17 12.45 -4.71
N GLN A 188 -0.86 12.24 -4.86
CA GLN A 188 -0.28 11.07 -5.47
C GLN A 188 0.72 10.46 -4.51
N MET A 189 0.60 9.16 -4.27
CA MET A 189 1.56 8.38 -3.50
C MET A 189 2.33 7.46 -4.44
N ASN A 190 3.65 7.40 -4.30
CA ASN A 190 4.51 6.49 -5.06
C ASN A 190 5.26 5.56 -4.11
N TYR A 191 5.24 4.26 -4.39
CA TYR A 191 5.95 3.25 -3.61
C TYR A 191 7.45 3.30 -3.92
N LEU A 192 8.26 3.48 -2.88
CA LEU A 192 9.71 3.56 -2.97
C LEU A 192 10.41 2.24 -2.62
N GLY A 193 9.71 1.31 -1.96
CA GLY A 193 10.27 0.01 -1.59
C GLY A 193 9.89 -0.42 -0.17
N PRO A 194 10.29 -1.65 0.24
CA PRO A 194 9.88 -2.22 1.52
C PRO A 194 10.62 -1.61 2.73
N ASP A 195 11.78 -0.98 2.51
CA ASP A 195 12.61 -0.40 3.57
C ASP A 195 12.15 1.03 3.94
N CYS A 196 11.71 1.19 5.19
CA CYS A 196 11.19 2.44 5.72
C CYS A 196 12.23 3.50 6.08
N LYS A 197 13.54 3.21 5.92
CA LYS A 197 14.62 4.20 6.10
C LYS A 197 14.60 4.90 7.47
N GLY A 198 14.20 4.17 8.51
CA GLY A 198 14.12 4.67 9.88
C GLY A 198 12.84 5.42 10.23
N LEU A 199 11.84 5.48 9.34
CA LEU A 199 10.52 6.01 9.66
C LEU A 199 9.69 5.00 10.46
N ALA A 200 8.98 5.49 11.47
CA ALA A 200 8.02 4.69 12.23
C ALA A 200 6.84 4.28 11.32
N PRO A 201 6.48 2.98 11.27
CA PRO A 201 5.34 2.53 10.48
C PRO A 201 4.01 3.09 10.99
N VAL A 202 3.23 3.72 10.11
CA VAL A 202 1.88 4.20 10.40
C VAL A 202 0.87 3.05 10.27
N GLY A 203 -0.22 3.14 11.06
CA GLY A 203 -1.28 2.14 11.07
C GLY A 203 -0.89 0.79 11.69
N ALA A 204 0.23 0.70 12.41
CA ALA A 204 0.45 -0.39 13.34
C ALA A 204 -0.52 -0.27 14.53
N PRO A 205 -1.06 -1.37 15.06
CA PRO A 205 -1.86 -1.32 16.29
C PRO A 205 -1.02 -0.75 17.43
N ARG A 206 -1.53 0.26 18.13
CA ARG A 206 -0.92 0.68 19.40
C ARG A 206 -1.12 -0.46 20.41
N ARG A 207 -0.02 -0.96 20.97
CA ARG A 207 -0.06 -1.88 22.12
C ARG A 207 -0.49 -1.13 23.38
#